data_AF-A0A2E9FJ81-F1
#
_entry.id   AF-A0A2E9FJ81-F1
#
_cell.length_a   1.000
_cell.length_b   1.000
_cell.length_c   1.000
_cell.angle_alpha   90.00
_cell.angle_beta   90.00
_cell.angle_gamma   90.00
#
_symmetry.space_group_name_H-M   'P 1'
#
loop_
_entity.id
_entity.type
_entity.pdbx_description
1 polymer ?
#
loop_
_entity_poly.entity_id
_entity_poly.type
_entity_poly.pdbx_seq_one_letter_code
_entity_poly.pdbx_strand_id
1 'polypeptide(L)'
;MTLKVKPEIAVDIPESDLELDLPEKMEAAATTAAELAEHGLDLEVTKEDQENAAKLVAAYAEDPEGTSKKVTLKKAATLTPASLIMTDKILKEFGQSVVENSLHIRHMVTNKLVLESENPDPRIRMRALELLGKISDVGLFSEKSEVTITHQSTDDLREKLKGKLEKLVAGEVVEEAVVVDVDEELGIEDYDD
;
A
#
# COMPACT_ATOMS: atom_id res chain seq x y z
N MET A 1 37.48 -22.62 39.78
CA MET A 1 36.43 -21.89 40.52
C MET A 1 35.11 -22.14 39.81
N THR A 2 34.17 -22.81 40.46
CA THR A 2 32.84 -23.08 39.89
C THR A 2 31.91 -21.92 40.21
N LEU A 3 31.56 -21.13 39.20
CA LEU A 3 30.64 -20.01 39.30
C LEU A 3 29.22 -20.55 39.50
N LYS A 4 28.72 -20.51 40.75
CA LYS A 4 27.33 -20.87 41.07
C LYS A 4 26.48 -19.62 40.91
N VAL A 5 25.91 -19.44 39.72
CA VAL A 5 24.90 -18.41 39.48
C VAL A 5 23.55 -18.96 39.91
N LYS A 6 22.89 -18.31 40.88
CA LYS A 6 21.48 -18.56 41.19
C LYS A 6 20.67 -17.49 40.46
N PRO A 7 19.83 -17.84 39.47
CA PRO A 7 18.98 -16.86 38.83
C PRO A 7 17.94 -16.37 39.83
N GLU A 8 17.76 -15.05 39.94
CA GLU A 8 16.62 -14.45 40.62
C GLU A 8 15.38 -14.67 39.73
N ILE A 9 14.60 -15.69 40.07
CA ILE A 9 13.35 -16.05 39.36
C ILE A 9 12.17 -15.18 39.83
N ALA A 10 12.38 -14.27 40.79
CA ALA A 10 11.32 -13.55 41.49
C ALA A 10 11.10 -12.10 41.01
N VAL A 11 11.77 -11.68 39.93
CA VAL A 11 11.52 -10.39 39.30
C VAL A 11 10.67 -10.66 38.06
N ASP A 12 9.44 -10.16 38.08
CA ASP A 12 8.57 -10.17 36.91
C ASP A 12 9.29 -9.40 35.80
N ILE A 13 9.60 -10.10 34.70
CA ILE A 13 10.12 -9.45 33.50
C ILE A 13 9.00 -8.50 33.05
N PRO A 14 9.24 -7.18 32.97
CA PRO A 14 8.23 -6.28 32.46
C PRO A 14 7.85 -6.77 31.06
N GLU A 15 6.55 -6.89 30.78
CA GLU A 15 6.09 -7.13 29.41
C GLU A 15 6.71 -6.01 28.56
N SER A 16 7.59 -6.42 27.65
CA SER A 16 8.31 -5.51 26.77
C SER A 16 7.30 -4.99 25.75
N ASP A 17 6.46 -4.07 26.18
CA ASP A 17 5.50 -3.33 25.34
C ASP A 17 6.23 -2.23 24.56
N LEU A 18 7.39 -2.57 23.98
CA LEU A 18 7.97 -1.75 22.94
C LEU A 18 7.03 -1.84 21.74
N GLU A 19 6.18 -0.82 21.59
CA GLU A 19 5.39 -0.58 20.38
C GLU A 19 6.35 -0.25 19.23
N LEU A 20 7.03 -1.28 18.71
CA LEU A 20 7.87 -1.15 17.52
C LEU A 20 6.99 -1.01 16.28
N ASP A 21 7.47 -0.22 15.34
CA ASP A 21 6.82 -0.05 14.05
C ASP A 21 6.94 -1.34 13.22
N LEU A 22 6.06 -1.53 12.22
CA LEU A 22 6.07 -2.72 11.38
C LEU A 22 7.43 -2.94 10.70
N PRO A 23 8.12 -1.95 10.12
CA PRO A 23 9.42 -2.16 9.47
C PRO A 23 10.46 -2.73 10.43
N GLU A 24 10.55 -2.20 11.65
CA GLU A 24 11.49 -2.67 12.67
C GLU A 24 11.18 -4.11 13.12
N LYS A 25 9.89 -4.44 13.25
CA LYS A 25 9.44 -5.81 13.58
C LYS A 25 9.77 -6.79 12.46
N MET A 26 9.52 -6.41 11.21
CA MET A 26 9.78 -7.26 10.06
C MET A 26 11.28 -7.44 9.82
N GLU A 27 12.09 -6.41 10.08
CA GLU A 27 13.55 -6.51 10.03
C GLU A 27 14.11 -7.48 11.07
N ALA A 28 13.65 -7.39 12.33
CA ALA A 28 14.06 -8.32 13.37
C ALA A 28 13.63 -9.76 13.05
N ALA A 29 12.40 -9.94 12.55
CA ALA A 29 11.88 -11.25 12.16
C ALA A 29 12.63 -11.83 10.95
N ALA A 30 12.94 -11.01 9.95
CA ALA A 30 13.68 -11.42 8.76
C ALA A 30 15.13 -11.82 9.10
N THR A 31 15.78 -11.08 10.00
CA THR A 31 17.14 -11.41 10.49
C THR A 31 17.12 -12.74 11.23
N THR A 32 16.15 -12.94 12.11
CA THR A 32 15.97 -14.20 12.85
C THR A 32 15.72 -15.38 11.89
N ALA A 33 14.86 -15.18 10.88
CA ALA A 33 14.57 -16.20 9.88
C ALA A 33 15.80 -16.53 9.03
N ALA A 34 16.65 -15.54 8.71
CA ALA A 34 17.91 -15.75 7.99
C ALA A 34 18.91 -16.56 8.82
N GLU A 35 19.10 -16.24 10.11
CA GLU A 35 19.95 -17.04 11.00
C GLU A 35 19.46 -18.50 11.13
N LEU A 36 18.14 -18.69 11.20
CA LEU A 36 17.56 -20.04 11.25
C LEU A 36 17.75 -20.81 9.92
N ALA A 37 17.76 -20.11 8.79
CA ALA A 37 18.05 -20.72 7.49
C ALA A 37 19.47 -21.27 7.41
N GLU A 38 20.44 -20.56 7.96
CA GLU A 38 21.83 -21.05 8.09
C GLU A 38 21.92 -22.33 8.94
N HIS A 39 20.97 -22.52 9.85
CA HIS A 39 20.85 -23.69 10.72
C HIS A 39 19.89 -24.78 10.19
N GLY A 40 19.46 -24.69 8.93
CA GLY A 40 18.70 -25.75 8.25
C GLY A 40 17.19 -25.53 8.16
N LEU A 41 16.71 -24.31 8.37
CA LEU A 41 15.32 -23.93 8.02
C LEU A 41 15.20 -23.78 6.50
N ASP A 42 14.23 -24.46 5.90
CA ASP A 42 13.93 -24.32 4.48
C ASP A 42 13.12 -23.05 4.20
N LEU A 43 13.55 -22.27 3.21
CA LEU A 43 12.99 -20.96 2.86
C LEU A 43 12.52 -20.94 1.40
N GLU A 44 11.83 -21.98 0.97
CA GLU A 44 11.18 -21.97 -0.34
C GLU A 44 10.10 -20.89 -0.38
N VAL A 45 10.25 -19.94 -1.30
CA VAL A 45 9.29 -18.85 -1.51
C VAL A 45 8.14 -19.39 -2.35
N THR A 46 6.95 -19.44 -1.77
CA THR A 46 5.72 -19.83 -2.49
C THR A 46 4.97 -18.59 -3.01
N LYS A 47 4.04 -18.81 -3.95
CA LYS A 47 3.18 -17.73 -4.45
C LYS A 47 2.28 -17.14 -3.36
N GLU A 48 1.85 -17.97 -2.40
CA GLU A 48 1.04 -17.53 -1.27
C GLU A 48 1.79 -16.57 -0.35
N ASP A 49 3.10 -16.79 -0.16
CA ASP A 49 3.96 -15.91 0.64
C ASP A 49 4.07 -14.51 0.02
N GLN A 50 4.16 -14.46 -1.31
CA GLN A 50 4.20 -13.22 -2.07
C GLN A 50 2.88 -12.45 -1.97
N GLU A 51 1.74 -13.14 -2.07
CA GLU A 51 0.43 -12.49 -1.90
C GLU A 51 0.22 -11.98 -0.48
N ASN A 52 0.63 -12.74 0.53
CA ASN A 52 0.52 -12.35 1.94
C ASN A 52 1.40 -11.15 2.25
N ALA A 53 2.64 -11.14 1.75
CA ALA A 53 3.54 -10.01 1.89
C ALA A 53 2.99 -8.75 1.20
N ALA A 54 2.46 -8.87 -0.02
CA ALA A 54 1.86 -7.75 -0.74
C ALA A 54 0.62 -7.18 -0.01
N LYS A 55 -0.26 -8.04 0.51
CA LYS A 55 -1.42 -7.62 1.31
C LYS A 55 -1.01 -6.88 2.58
N LEU A 56 0.03 -7.36 3.27
CA LEU A 56 0.52 -6.74 4.50
C LEU A 56 1.13 -5.36 4.24
N VAL A 57 1.91 -5.23 3.18
CA VAL A 57 2.51 -3.96 2.75
C VAL A 57 1.44 -2.98 2.32
N ALA A 58 0.45 -3.42 1.55
CA ALA A 58 -0.66 -2.56 1.12
C ALA A 58 -1.45 -2.03 2.33
N ALA A 59 -1.75 -2.89 3.31
CA ALA A 59 -2.40 -2.47 4.55
C ALA A 59 -1.55 -1.48 5.37
N TYR A 60 -0.23 -1.68 5.41
CA TYR A 60 0.68 -0.73 6.07
C TYR A 60 0.77 0.60 5.33
N ALA A 61 0.72 0.61 3.99
CA ALA A 61 0.71 1.83 3.19
C ALA A 61 -0.59 2.64 3.38
N GLU A 62 -1.73 1.99 3.62
CA GLU A 62 -3.00 2.65 3.92
C GLU A 62 -3.05 3.22 5.34
N ASP A 63 -2.58 2.47 6.33
CA ASP A 63 -2.61 2.86 7.74
C ASP A 63 -1.37 2.33 8.48
N PRO A 64 -0.27 3.12 8.55
CA PRO A 64 0.96 2.70 9.20
C PRO A 64 0.78 2.41 10.69
N GLU A 65 0.15 3.32 11.44
CA GLU A 65 -0.01 3.17 12.89
C GLU A 65 -0.96 2.03 13.27
N GLY A 66 -2.09 1.91 12.57
CA GLY A 66 -3.06 0.87 12.85
C GLY A 66 -2.57 -0.52 12.45
N THR A 67 -1.79 -0.63 11.37
CA THR A 67 -1.22 -1.91 10.94
C THR A 67 -0.11 -2.36 11.89
N SER A 68 0.77 -1.47 12.32
CA SER A 68 1.84 -1.78 13.30
C SER A 68 1.30 -2.25 14.65
N LYS A 69 0.15 -1.72 15.09
CA LYS A 69 -0.56 -2.19 16.29
C LYS A 69 -1.30 -3.52 16.06
N LYS A 70 -1.85 -3.75 14.87
CA LYS A 70 -2.57 -4.98 14.53
C LYS A 70 -1.65 -6.17 14.36
N VAL A 71 -0.40 -5.97 13.92
CA VAL A 71 0.62 -7.02 13.80
C VAL A 71 1.28 -7.23 15.17
N THR A 72 0.64 -8.07 15.97
CA THR A 72 1.18 -8.56 17.24
C THR A 72 2.06 -9.79 17.02
N LEU A 73 2.94 -10.10 17.96
CA LEU A 73 3.83 -11.27 17.89
C LEU A 73 3.08 -12.58 17.60
N LYS A 74 1.87 -12.74 18.14
CA LYS A 74 1.00 -13.90 17.90
C LYS A 74 0.56 -14.04 16.45
N LYS A 75 0.30 -12.93 15.76
CA LYS A 75 -0.10 -12.92 14.35
C LYS A 75 1.11 -13.03 13.43
N ALA A 76 2.22 -12.40 13.79
CA ALA A 76 3.47 -12.58 13.07
C ALA A 76 3.92 -14.06 13.08
N ALA A 77 3.71 -14.77 14.19
CA ALA A 77 4.02 -16.20 14.29
C ALA A 77 3.13 -17.12 13.43
N THR A 78 1.98 -16.66 12.95
CA THR A 78 1.13 -17.43 12.02
C THR A 78 1.57 -17.31 10.56
N LEU A 79 2.43 -16.34 10.26
CA LEU A 79 2.97 -16.13 8.93
C LEU A 79 4.17 -17.05 8.70
N THR A 80 4.34 -17.46 7.45
CA THR A 80 5.51 -18.25 7.04
C THR A 80 6.77 -17.39 7.12
N PRO A 81 7.93 -17.95 7.50
CA PRO A 81 9.19 -17.23 7.55
C PRO A 81 9.56 -16.56 6.21
N ALA A 82 9.24 -17.21 5.09
CA ALA A 82 9.43 -16.67 3.74
C ALA A 82 8.62 -15.38 3.49
N SER A 83 7.35 -15.33 3.92
CA SER A 83 6.52 -14.12 3.79
C SER A 83 7.04 -12.97 4.64
N LEU A 84 7.62 -13.23 5.82
CA LEU A 84 8.19 -12.21 6.69
C LEU A 84 9.41 -11.55 6.04
N ILE A 85 10.34 -12.35 5.50
CA ILE A 85 11.50 -11.87 4.76
C ILE A 85 11.07 -11.07 3.53
N MET A 86 10.06 -11.55 2.80
CA MET A 86 9.58 -10.87 1.60
C MET A 86 8.93 -9.52 1.94
N THR A 87 8.19 -9.46 3.04
CA THR A 87 7.61 -8.20 3.50
C THR A 87 8.69 -7.20 3.92
N ASP A 88 9.74 -7.62 4.65
CA ASP A 88 10.86 -6.73 5.01
C ASP A 88 11.51 -6.13 3.77
N LYS A 89 11.76 -6.94 2.74
CA LYS A 89 12.32 -6.48 1.46
C LYS A 89 11.42 -5.43 0.80
N ILE A 90 10.13 -5.70 0.69
CA ILE A 90 9.18 -4.76 0.07
C ILE A 90 9.06 -3.47 0.92
N LEU A 91 9.02 -3.56 2.24
CA LEU A 91 8.98 -2.38 3.12
C LEU A 91 10.25 -1.54 3.00
N LYS A 92 11.43 -2.15 2.87
CA LYS A 92 12.69 -1.42 2.64
C LYS A 92 12.73 -0.76 1.26
N GLU A 93 12.24 -1.42 0.22
CA GLU A 93 12.21 -0.86 -1.13
C GLU A 93 11.17 0.26 -1.30
N PHE A 94 10.01 0.13 -0.67
CA PHE A 94 8.86 1.03 -0.93
C PHE A 94 8.52 1.97 0.24
N GLY A 95 8.96 1.68 1.47
CA GLY A 95 8.58 2.42 2.68
C GLY A 95 9.12 3.85 2.76
N GLN A 96 10.34 4.10 2.27
CA GLN A 96 10.88 5.48 2.16
C GLN A 96 10.38 6.20 0.90
N SER A 97 10.13 5.44 -0.17
CA SER A 97 9.85 5.98 -1.49
C SER A 97 8.62 6.89 -1.49
N VAL A 98 7.51 6.54 -0.84
CA VAL A 98 6.26 7.32 -0.99
C VAL A 98 6.32 8.72 -0.35
N VAL A 99 6.96 8.85 0.82
CA VAL A 99 7.06 10.14 1.54
C VAL A 99 8.16 11.03 0.95
N GLU A 100 9.33 10.47 0.62
CA GLU A 100 10.41 11.21 -0.06
C GLU A 100 10.02 11.61 -1.48
N ASN A 101 9.23 10.79 -2.19
CA ASN A 101 8.81 11.05 -3.56
C ASN A 101 7.97 12.32 -3.67
N SER A 102 7.12 12.65 -2.68
CA SER A 102 6.33 13.88 -2.75
C SER A 102 7.19 15.16 -2.69
N LEU A 103 8.22 15.16 -1.84
CA LEU A 103 9.16 16.28 -1.71
C LEU A 103 10.12 16.34 -2.91
N HIS A 104 10.61 15.19 -3.37
CA HIS A 104 11.44 15.08 -4.58
C HIS A 104 10.68 15.49 -5.84
N ILE A 105 9.43 15.07 -6.01
CA ILE A 105 8.56 15.51 -7.11
C ILE A 105 8.38 17.02 -7.04
N ARG A 106 8.10 17.58 -5.85
CA ARG A 106 7.98 19.05 -5.70
C ARG A 106 9.25 19.76 -6.15
N HIS A 107 10.42 19.31 -5.69
CA HIS A 107 11.70 19.90 -6.09
C HIS A 107 11.98 19.73 -7.59
N MET A 108 11.67 18.57 -8.16
CA MET A 108 11.82 18.31 -9.59
C MET A 108 10.94 19.26 -10.41
N VAL A 109 9.67 19.42 -10.02
CA VAL A 109 8.72 20.32 -10.68
C VAL A 109 9.17 21.78 -10.53
N THR A 110 9.57 22.22 -9.34
CA THR A 110 10.08 23.58 -9.12
C THR A 110 11.31 23.86 -9.98
N ASN A 111 12.31 22.97 -9.97
CA ASN A 111 13.50 23.12 -10.79
C ASN A 111 13.16 23.17 -12.28
N LYS A 112 12.22 22.33 -12.73
CA LYS A 112 11.77 22.35 -14.12
C LYS A 112 11.06 23.66 -14.48
N LEU A 113 10.19 24.19 -13.61
CA LEU A 113 9.52 25.48 -13.83
C LEU A 113 10.51 26.65 -13.84
N VAL A 114 11.55 26.63 -13.02
CA VAL A 114 12.63 27.63 -13.07
C VAL A 114 13.30 27.62 -14.45
N LEU A 115 13.63 26.45 -15.00
CA LEU A 115 14.23 26.36 -16.33
C LEU A 115 13.28 26.86 -17.43
N GLU A 116 12.00 26.48 -17.36
CA GLU A 116 11.00 26.93 -18.35
C GLU A 116 10.67 28.43 -18.24
N SER A 117 11.01 29.09 -17.13
CA SER A 117 10.85 30.54 -16.99
C SER A 117 11.80 31.34 -17.92
N GLU A 118 12.88 30.72 -18.39
CA GLU A 118 13.82 31.33 -19.34
C GLU A 118 13.47 31.02 -20.80
N ASN A 119 12.46 30.18 -21.06
CA ASN A 119 12.07 29.72 -22.39
C ASN A 119 11.81 30.89 -23.36
N PRO A 120 12.32 30.87 -24.61
CA PRO A 120 12.13 31.95 -25.57
C PRO A 120 10.65 32.28 -25.86
N ASP A 121 9.74 31.32 -25.74
CA ASP A 121 8.30 31.57 -25.90
C ASP A 121 7.74 32.31 -24.67
N PRO A 122 7.24 33.56 -24.83
CA PRO A 122 6.68 34.33 -23.73
C PRO A 122 5.46 33.69 -23.07
N ARG A 123 4.69 32.85 -23.77
CA ARG A 123 3.52 32.16 -23.21
C ARG A 123 3.93 31.11 -22.18
N ILE A 124 4.97 30.33 -22.51
CA ILE A 124 5.51 29.28 -21.65
C ILE A 124 6.17 29.93 -20.42
N ARG A 125 6.99 30.96 -20.64
CA ARG A 125 7.63 31.72 -19.56
C ARG A 125 6.63 32.32 -18.57
N MET A 126 5.58 32.99 -19.06
CA MET A 126 4.57 33.59 -18.18
C MET A 126 3.81 32.52 -17.38
N ARG A 127 3.49 31.38 -18.01
CA ARG A 127 2.81 30.27 -17.34
C ARG A 127 3.70 29.60 -16.30
N ALA A 128 4.98 29.42 -16.58
CA ALA A 128 5.95 28.87 -15.63
C ALA A 128 6.09 29.78 -14.40
N LEU A 129 6.21 31.09 -14.58
CA LEU A 129 6.28 32.07 -13.49
C LEU A 129 4.98 32.14 -12.67
N GLU A 130 3.82 32.04 -13.31
CA GLU A 130 2.52 31.95 -12.63
C GLU A 130 2.44 30.69 -11.76
N LEU A 131 2.78 29.51 -12.31
CA LEU A 131 2.75 28.24 -11.59
C LEU A 131 3.77 28.19 -10.46
N LEU A 132 4.96 28.76 -10.67
CA LEU A 132 5.99 28.86 -9.63
C LEU A 132 5.51 29.75 -8.47
N GLY A 133 4.83 30.86 -8.76
CA GLY A 133 4.23 31.73 -7.73
C GLY A 133 3.04 31.11 -6.99
N LYS A 134 2.38 30.09 -7.55
CA LYS A 134 1.31 29.31 -6.89
C LYS A 134 1.84 28.19 -6.01
N ILE A 135 2.89 27.50 -6.45
CA ILE A 135 3.53 26.41 -5.69
C ILE A 135 4.39 26.96 -4.55
N SER A 136 4.95 28.17 -4.72
CA SER A 136 5.77 28.82 -3.70
C SER A 136 4.88 29.56 -2.70
N ASP A 137 5.19 29.45 -1.40
CA ASP A 137 4.46 30.06 -0.28
C ASP A 137 4.45 31.61 -0.26
N VAL A 138 4.89 32.25 -1.34
CA VAL A 138 4.95 33.73 -1.48
C VAL A 138 3.59 34.35 -1.82
N GLY A 139 2.56 33.56 -2.14
CA GLY A 139 1.17 34.03 -2.21
C GLY A 139 0.91 35.18 -3.19
N LEU A 140 1.74 35.31 -4.23
CA LEU A 140 1.69 36.43 -5.19
C LEU A 140 0.49 36.35 -6.16
N PHE A 141 -0.17 35.20 -6.22
CA PHE A 141 -1.35 34.97 -7.05
C PHE A 141 -2.48 34.40 -6.18
N SER A 142 -3.53 35.19 -5.96
CA SER A 142 -4.75 34.72 -5.33
C SER A 142 -5.64 34.02 -6.37
N GLU A 143 -5.84 32.72 -6.22
CA GLU A 143 -6.86 32.01 -7.01
C GLU A 143 -8.25 32.35 -6.47
N LYS A 144 -9.12 32.86 -7.34
CA LYS A 144 -10.53 33.07 -6.99
C LYS A 144 -11.25 31.73 -7.10
N SER A 145 -11.38 30.98 -6.00
CA SER A 145 -12.26 29.81 -5.98
C SER A 145 -13.70 30.25 -5.73
N GLU A 146 -14.54 30.24 -6.77
CA GLU A 146 -15.99 30.42 -6.60
C GLU A 146 -16.63 29.06 -6.30
N VAL A 147 -16.89 28.78 -5.02
CA VAL A 147 -17.62 27.58 -4.62
C VAL A 147 -19.11 27.89 -4.74
N THR A 148 -19.72 27.48 -5.85
CA THR A 148 -21.18 27.55 -6.01
C THR A 148 -21.82 26.35 -5.31
N ILE A 149 -22.34 26.56 -4.11
CA ILE A 149 -23.12 25.55 -3.39
C ILE A 149 -24.51 25.48 -4.03
N THR A 150 -24.71 24.52 -4.94
CA THR A 150 -26.03 24.22 -5.48
C THR A 150 -26.79 23.35 -4.48
N HIS A 151 -27.78 23.93 -3.78
CA HIS A 151 -28.75 23.13 -3.04
C HIS A 151 -29.66 22.40 -4.04
N GLN A 152 -29.47 21.09 -4.18
CA GLN A 152 -30.41 20.27 -4.96
C GLN A 152 -31.73 20.21 -4.19
N SER A 153 -32.85 20.42 -4.89
CA SER A 153 -34.16 20.24 -4.28
C SER A 153 -34.39 18.76 -3.98
N THR A 154 -35.28 18.45 -3.03
CA THR A 154 -35.61 17.05 -2.69
C THR A 154 -36.18 16.28 -3.88
N ASP A 155 -36.79 16.97 -4.83
CA ASP A 155 -37.40 16.35 -6.00
C ASP A 155 -36.36 15.98 -7.07
N ASP A 156 -35.33 16.81 -7.27
CA ASP A 156 -34.18 16.47 -8.15
C ASP A 156 -33.41 15.24 -7.64
N LEU A 157 -33.29 15.11 -6.32
CA LEU A 157 -32.66 13.94 -5.68
C LEU A 157 -33.49 12.67 -5.89
N ARG A 158 -34.82 12.78 -5.79
CA ARG A 158 -35.73 11.65 -6.05
C ARG A 158 -35.68 11.18 -7.49
N GLU A 159 -35.61 12.11 -8.45
CA GLU A 159 -35.53 11.77 -9.86
C GLU A 159 -34.20 11.06 -10.20
N LYS A 160 -33.08 11.55 -9.65
CA LYS A 160 -31.77 10.86 -9.79
C LYS A 160 -31.75 9.49 -9.12
N LEU A 161 -32.37 9.34 -7.96
CA LEU A 161 -32.49 8.05 -7.28
C LEU A 161 -33.34 7.08 -8.10
N LYS A 162 -34.46 7.52 -8.66
CA LYS A 162 -35.30 6.71 -9.57
C LYS A 162 -34.51 6.30 -10.80
N GLY A 163 -33.82 7.21 -11.47
CA GLY A 163 -32.99 6.87 -12.63
C GLY A 163 -31.84 5.89 -12.32
N LYS A 164 -31.26 5.95 -11.12
CA LYS A 164 -30.27 4.97 -10.67
C LYS A 164 -30.89 3.62 -10.33
N LEU A 165 -32.06 3.61 -9.68
CA LEU A 165 -32.81 2.40 -9.37
C LEU A 165 -33.30 1.70 -10.64
N GLU A 166 -33.79 2.45 -11.63
CA GLU A 166 -34.20 1.90 -12.93
C GLU A 166 -33.02 1.25 -13.66
N LYS A 167 -31.83 1.85 -13.61
CA LYS A 167 -30.61 1.23 -14.17
C LYS A 167 -30.19 -0.05 -13.44
N LEU A 168 -30.42 -0.14 -12.13
CA LEU A 168 -30.13 -1.35 -11.35
C LEU A 168 -31.19 -2.44 -11.54
N VAL A 169 -32.46 -2.05 -11.67
CA VAL A 169 -33.61 -2.96 -11.86
C VAL A 169 -33.69 -3.47 -13.30
N ALA A 170 -33.25 -2.68 -14.28
CA ALA A 170 -33.21 -3.10 -15.67
C ALA A 170 -32.20 -4.22 -15.94
N GLY A 171 -31.30 -4.51 -14.98
CA GLY A 171 -30.30 -5.56 -15.08
C GLY A 171 -29.29 -5.28 -16.18
N GLU A 172 -28.00 -5.32 -15.85
CA GLU A 172 -27.07 -5.83 -16.85
C GLU A 172 -27.63 -7.19 -17.29
N VAL A 173 -27.95 -7.30 -18.59
CA VAL A 173 -28.12 -8.58 -19.23
C VAL A 173 -26.76 -9.25 -19.09
N VAL A 174 -26.59 -10.03 -18.03
CA VAL A 174 -25.47 -10.96 -17.93
C VAL A 174 -25.67 -11.88 -19.12
N GLU A 175 -24.76 -11.79 -20.09
CA GLU A 175 -24.72 -12.72 -21.21
C GLU A 175 -24.77 -14.13 -20.61
N GLU A 176 -25.76 -14.89 -21.06
CA GLU A 176 -25.99 -16.26 -20.65
C GLU A 176 -24.66 -17.02 -20.78
N ALA A 177 -24.13 -17.49 -19.65
CA ALA A 177 -22.89 -18.23 -19.64
C ALA A 177 -23.05 -19.44 -20.56
N VAL A 178 -22.37 -19.42 -21.71
CA VAL A 178 -22.27 -20.58 -22.58
C VAL A 178 -21.53 -21.64 -21.78
N VAL A 179 -22.23 -22.73 -21.44
CA VAL A 179 -21.60 -23.91 -20.87
C VAL A 179 -20.74 -24.50 -21.98
N VAL A 180 -19.44 -24.23 -21.95
CA VAL A 180 -18.48 -24.87 -22.82
C VAL A 180 -18.16 -26.23 -22.21
N ASP A 181 -18.28 -27.28 -23.02
CA ASP A 181 -17.85 -28.62 -22.65
C ASP A 181 -16.32 -28.66 -22.65
N VAL A 182 -15.73 -28.59 -21.44
CA VAL A 182 -14.29 -28.36 -21.24
C VAL A 182 -13.45 -29.53 -21.77
N ASP A 183 -14.05 -30.72 -21.84
CA ASP A 183 -13.35 -31.96 -22.24
C ASP A 183 -13.15 -32.03 -23.76
N GLU A 184 -14.09 -31.51 -24.54
CA GLU A 184 -14.01 -31.48 -26.02
C GLU A 184 -12.99 -30.46 -26.52
N GLU A 185 -12.84 -29.33 -25.80
CA GLU A 185 -11.90 -28.24 -26.16
C GLU A 185 -10.46 -28.50 -25.69
N LEU A 186 -10.27 -29.31 -24.64
CA LEU A 186 -8.94 -29.71 -24.14
C LEU A 186 -8.39 -30.99 -24.81
N GLY A 187 -9.16 -31.65 -25.68
CA GLY A 187 -8.70 -32.79 -26.47
C GLY A 187 -8.32 -34.01 -25.62
N ILE A 188 -8.99 -34.21 -24.49
CA ILE A 188 -8.80 -35.38 -23.64
C ILE A 188 -9.75 -36.46 -24.15
N GLU A 189 -9.26 -37.35 -25.00
CA GLU A 189 -9.96 -38.61 -25.27
C GLU A 189 -10.01 -39.41 -23.95
N ASP A 190 -11.23 -39.69 -23.49
CA ASP A 190 -11.48 -40.63 -22.41
C ASP A 190 -10.77 -41.96 -22.73
N TYR A 191 -9.67 -42.23 -22.03
CA TYR A 191 -9.09 -43.56 -21.97
C TYR A 191 -9.96 -44.41 -21.04
N ASP A 192 -11.04 -44.95 -21.60
CA ASP A 192 -11.74 -46.09 -21.02
C ASP A 192 -11.06 -47.40 -21.46
N ASP A 193 -10.51 -48.09 -20.44
CA ASP A 193 -10.03 -49.49 -20.37
C ASP A 193 -8.75 -49.93 -21.15
#